data_AF-A0A2D4RZN4-F1
#
_entry.id   AF-A0A2D4RZN4-F1
#
_cell.length_a   1.000
_cell.length_b   1.000
_cell.length_c   1.000
_cell.angle_alpha   90.00
_cell.angle_beta   90.00
_cell.angle_gamma   90.00
#
_symmetry.space_group_name_H-M   'P 1'
#
loop_
_entity.id
_entity.type
_entity.pdbx_description
1 polymer ?
#
loop_
_entity_poly.entity_id
_entity_poly.type
_entity_poly.pdbx_seq_one_letter_code
_entity_poly.pdbx_strand_id
1 'polypeptide(L)'
;MYRRSKKYQQLRAKIARSIAKREDKRIQNVSEIGVEPLLPDLRKKIEVTSYDMGESKTITFELFQSDRIDCYKVLVDGKLWKKRVGLSKILEGIRKALPRHSRLE
;
A
#
# COMPACT_ATOMS: atom_id res chain seq x y z
N MET A 1 9.85 12.95 37.79
CA MET A 1 9.26 13.37 36.49
C MET A 1 9.79 14.75 36.15
N TYR A 2 10.55 14.93 35.06
CA TYR A 2 11.23 16.21 34.77
C TYR A 2 10.24 17.32 34.39
N ARG A 3 10.45 18.52 34.96
CA ARG A 3 9.70 19.74 34.62
C ARG A 3 10.02 20.15 33.19
N ARG A 4 9.05 19.98 32.30
CA ARG A 4 9.19 20.37 30.88
C ARG A 4 9.19 21.89 30.74
N SER A 5 10.04 22.39 29.85
CA SER A 5 10.13 23.83 29.57
C SER A 5 8.83 24.35 28.91
N LYS A 6 8.52 25.63 29.12
CA LYS A 6 7.36 26.30 28.51
C LYS A 6 7.37 26.19 26.97
N LYS A 7 8.57 26.30 26.37
CA LYS A 7 8.78 26.15 24.91
C LYS A 7 8.42 24.74 24.41
N TYR A 8 8.77 23.70 25.17
CA TYR A 8 8.42 22.32 24.85
C TYR A 8 6.90 22.09 24.86
N GLN A 9 6.20 22.64 25.87
CA GLN A 9 4.74 22.53 25.97
C GLN A 9 4.03 23.23 24.81
N GLN A 10 4.50 24.42 24.43
CA GLN A 10 3.96 25.18 23.29
C GLN A 10 4.13 24.43 21.96
N LEU A 11 5.31 23.83 21.73
CA LEU A 11 5.55 23.02 20.53
C LEU A 11 4.61 21.82 20.44
N ARG A 12 4.46 21.08 21.56
CA ARG A 12 3.54 19.93 21.64
C ARG A 12 2.09 20.35 21.41
N ALA A 13 1.65 21.46 21.99
CA ALA A 13 0.32 22.01 21.77
C ALA A 13 0.08 22.41 20.31
N LYS A 14 1.09 22.99 19.64
CA LYS A 14 1.02 23.35 18.21
C LYS A 14 0.88 22.11 17.32
N ILE A 15 1.65 21.06 17.60
CA ILE A 15 1.56 19.77 16.89
C ILE A 15 0.17 19.14 17.11
N ALA A 16 -0.31 19.09 18.36
CA ALA A 16 -1.62 18.52 18.68
C ALA A 16 -2.77 19.26 17.95
N ARG A 17 -2.73 20.61 17.92
CA ARG A 17 -3.70 21.42 17.17
C ARG A 17 -3.65 21.15 15.67
N SER A 18 -2.45 20.96 15.11
CA SER A 18 -2.29 20.64 13.69
C SER A 18 -2.87 19.27 13.34
N ILE A 19 -2.73 18.29 14.23
CA ILE A 19 -3.29 16.94 14.04
C ILE A 19 -4.82 17.01 14.14
N ALA A 20 -5.36 17.67 15.17
CA ALA A 20 -6.81 17.84 15.34
C ALA A 20 -7.46 18.53 14.14
N LYS A 21 -6.89 19.65 13.67
CA LYS A 21 -7.39 20.37 12.49
C LYS A 21 -7.37 19.53 11.21
N ARG A 22 -6.40 18.62 11.07
CA ARG A 22 -6.32 17.71 9.91
C ARG A 22 -7.39 16.62 9.99
N GLU A 23 -7.68 16.14 11.20
CA GLU A 23 -8.73 15.16 11.45
C GLU A 23 -10.13 15.76 11.27
N ASP A 24 -10.37 16.98 11.75
CA ASP A 24 -11.63 17.70 11.55
C ASP A 24 -11.93 17.90 10.06
N LYS A 25 -10.91 18.30 9.27
CA LYS A 25 -11.04 18.40 7.81
C LYS A 25 -11.32 17.07 7.13
N ARG A 26 -10.73 15.98 7.64
CA ARG A 26 -10.99 14.62 7.11
C ARG A 26 -12.45 14.24 7.37
N ILE A 27 -12.96 14.47 8.58
CA ILE A 27 -14.34 14.18 8.96
C ILE A 27 -15.33 15.04 8.15
N GLN A 28 -15.07 16.35 8.00
CA GLN A 28 -15.91 17.25 7.20
C GLN A 28 -15.97 16.82 5.73
N ASN A 29 -14.82 16.52 5.11
CA ASN A 29 -14.79 16.06 3.71
C ASN A 29 -15.54 14.73 3.50
N VAL A 30 -15.52 13.82 4.49
CA VAL A 30 -16.28 12.56 4.44
C VAL A 30 -17.79 12.83 4.53
N SER A 31 -18.21 13.82 5.32
CA SER A 31 -19.63 14.17 5.51
C SER A 31 -20.29 14.85 4.30
N GLU A 32 -19.54 15.59 3.49
CA GLU A 32 -20.10 16.34 2.34
C GLU A 32 -20.35 15.47 1.10
N ILE A 33 -19.69 14.30 0.99
CA ILE A 33 -19.70 13.47 -0.24
C ILE A 33 -20.77 12.35 -0.18
N GLY A 34 -21.43 12.15 0.97
CA GLY A 34 -22.67 11.36 1.10
C GLY A 34 -22.55 9.84 0.92
N VAL A 35 -21.59 9.34 0.16
CA VAL A 35 -21.24 7.92 0.04
C VAL A 35 -19.75 7.86 -0.28
N GLU A 36 -18.92 7.46 0.68
CA GLU A 36 -17.53 7.13 0.39
C GLU A 36 -17.58 5.94 -0.60
N PRO A 37 -17.08 6.07 -1.85
CA PRO A 37 -17.20 4.99 -2.81
C PRO A 37 -16.52 3.76 -2.23
N LEU A 38 -17.32 2.73 -1.95
CA LEU A 38 -16.82 1.47 -1.41
C LEU A 38 -15.79 0.98 -2.43
N LEU A 39 -14.53 0.94 -2.00
CA LEU A 39 -13.45 0.53 -2.88
C LEU A 39 -13.74 -0.89 -3.37
N PRO A 40 -13.46 -1.21 -4.64
CA PRO A 40 -13.69 -2.56 -5.14
C PRO A 40 -12.83 -3.55 -4.36
N ASP A 41 -13.37 -4.75 -4.12
CA ASP A 41 -12.65 -5.81 -3.42
C ASP A 41 -11.34 -6.15 -4.14
N LEU A 42 -11.39 -6.38 -5.45
CA LEU A 42 -10.18 -6.40 -6.29
C LEU A 42 -9.78 -4.97 -6.67
N ARG A 43 -8.70 -4.47 -6.06
CA ARG A 43 -8.21 -3.10 -6.28
C ARG A 43 -7.37 -2.96 -7.54
N LYS A 44 -6.51 -3.95 -7.80
CA LYS A 44 -5.53 -3.95 -8.90
C LYS A 44 -5.20 -5.38 -9.33
N LYS A 45 -4.74 -5.52 -10.56
CA LYS A 45 -4.16 -6.74 -11.10
C LYS A 45 -2.83 -6.39 -11.78
N ILE A 46 -1.79 -7.18 -11.54
CA ILE A 46 -0.49 -7.04 -12.21
C ILE A 46 -0.21 -8.38 -12.89
N GLU A 47 0.03 -8.35 -14.18
CA GLU A 47 0.36 -9.55 -14.97
C GLU A 47 1.76 -9.37 -15.56
N VAL A 48 2.59 -10.39 -15.37
CA VAL A 48 3.95 -10.40 -15.90
C VAL A 48 4.10 -11.63 -16.76
N THR A 49 4.27 -11.41 -18.06
CA THR A 49 4.54 -12.47 -19.03
C THR A 49 6.02 -12.42 -19.41
N SER A 50 6.75 -13.48 -19.12
CA SER A 50 8.13 -13.68 -19.58
C SER A 50 8.14 -14.52 -20.86
N TYR A 51 9.03 -14.19 -21.79
CA TYR A 51 9.28 -14.90 -23.04
C TYR A 51 10.71 -15.46 -23.11
N ASP A 52 11.43 -15.45 -21.98
CA ASP A 52 12.90 -15.63 -21.94
C ASP A 52 13.36 -17.07 -22.26
N MET A 53 12.45 -18.06 -22.20
CA MET A 53 12.78 -19.50 -22.35
C MET A 53 12.12 -20.15 -23.57
N GLY A 54 11.73 -19.36 -24.58
CA GLY A 54 11.02 -19.86 -25.77
C GLY A 54 9.54 -20.22 -25.53
N GLU A 55 9.16 -20.47 -24.28
CA GLU A 55 7.77 -20.57 -23.85
C GLU A 55 7.35 -19.32 -23.06
N SER A 56 6.16 -18.79 -23.36
CA SER A 56 5.61 -17.67 -22.62
C SER A 56 5.05 -18.12 -21.28
N LYS A 57 5.55 -17.56 -20.18
CA LYS A 57 5.04 -17.82 -18.83
C LYS A 57 4.44 -16.56 -18.23
N THR A 58 3.15 -16.59 -17.91
CA THR A 58 2.45 -15.50 -17.23
C THR A 58 2.29 -15.81 -15.74
N ILE A 59 2.61 -14.83 -14.90
CA ILE A 59 2.32 -14.83 -13.46
C ILE A 59 1.36 -13.68 -13.17
N THR A 60 0.24 -13.98 -12.53
CA THR A 60 -0.80 -12.99 -12.21
C THR A 60 -0.84 -12.69 -10.72
N PHE A 61 -0.75 -11.41 -10.37
CA PHE A 61 -0.87 -10.89 -9.01
C PHE A 61 -2.20 -10.15 -8.85
N GLU A 62 -3.06 -10.64 -7.99
CA GLU A 62 -4.36 -10.03 -7.68
C GLU A 62 -4.27 -9.32 -6.33
N LEU A 63 -4.49 -8.00 -6.35
CA LEU A 63 -4.34 -7.13 -5.18
C LEU A 63 -5.73 -6.76 -4.68
N PHE A 64 -6.16 -7.45 -3.64
CA PHE A 64 -7.43 -7.23 -2.96
C PHE A 64 -7.33 -6.14 -1.89
N GLN A 65 -8.48 -5.60 -1.52
CA GLN A 65 -8.64 -4.65 -0.43
C GLN A 65 -8.09 -5.23 0.88
N SER A 66 -7.49 -4.36 1.69
CA SER A 66 -7.09 -4.61 3.07
C SER A 66 -7.68 -3.50 3.95
N ASP A 67 -7.52 -3.65 5.26
CA ASP A 67 -7.80 -2.62 6.28
C ASP A 67 -7.01 -1.30 6.11
N ARG A 68 -6.02 -1.23 5.23
CA ARG A 68 -5.27 -0.03 4.86
C ARG A 68 -5.32 0.22 3.37
N ILE A 69 -5.63 1.45 2.97
CA ILE A 69 -5.79 1.86 1.57
C ILE A 69 -4.50 1.74 0.74
N ASP A 70 -3.34 1.83 1.38
CA ASP A 70 -2.01 1.70 0.75
C ASP A 70 -1.45 0.27 0.78
N CYS A 71 -2.20 -0.68 1.33
CA CYS A 71 -1.83 -2.08 1.44
C CYS A 71 -2.86 -2.99 0.73
N TYR A 72 -2.42 -4.20 0.40
CA TYR A 72 -3.23 -5.15 -0.34
C TYR A 72 -3.09 -6.57 0.23
N LYS A 73 -4.17 -7.33 0.18
CA LYS A 73 -4.13 -8.80 0.26
C LYS A 73 -3.79 -9.31 -1.13
N VAL A 74 -2.70 -10.07 -1.26
CA VAL A 74 -2.16 -10.45 -2.57
C VAL A 74 -2.29 -11.95 -2.78
N LEU A 75 -2.92 -12.31 -3.89
CA LEU A 75 -2.91 -13.66 -4.46
C LEU A 75 -1.95 -13.67 -5.65
N VAL A 76 -1.21 -14.77 -5.81
CA VAL A 76 -0.32 -15.04 -6.94
C VAL A 76 -0.83 -16.33 -7.59
N ASP A 77 -1.26 -16.25 -8.84
CA ASP A 77 -1.89 -17.36 -9.57
C ASP A 77 -3.01 -18.03 -8.73
N GLY A 78 -3.86 -17.21 -8.11
CA GLY A 78 -4.96 -17.63 -7.23
C GLY A 78 -4.54 -18.09 -5.82
N LYS A 79 -3.25 -18.19 -5.51
CA LYS A 79 -2.74 -18.63 -4.19
C LYS A 79 -2.40 -17.45 -3.30
N LEU A 80 -2.87 -17.48 -2.04
CA LEU A 80 -2.56 -16.43 -1.06
C LEU A 80 -1.04 -16.33 -0.83
N TRP A 81 -0.45 -15.19 -1.17
CA TRP A 81 0.96 -14.91 -0.90
C TRP A 81 1.14 -14.12 0.40
N LYS A 82 0.43 -13.00 0.54
CA LYS A 82 0.47 -12.15 1.74
C LYS A 82 -0.91 -11.59 2.04
N LYS A 83 -1.33 -11.67 3.31
CA LYS A 83 -2.60 -11.10 3.77
C LYS A 83 -2.62 -9.57 3.74
N ARG A 84 -1.45 -8.93 3.89
CA ARG A 84 -1.30 -7.48 3.87
C ARG A 84 0.12 -7.10 3.48
N VAL A 85 0.27 -6.38 2.36
CA VAL A 85 1.57 -5.93 1.85
C VAL A 85 1.41 -4.64 1.02
N GLY A 86 2.35 -3.71 1.16
CA GLY A 86 2.36 -2.47 0.37
C GLY A 86 2.95 -2.67 -1.03
N LEU A 87 2.59 -1.79 -1.97
CA LEU A 87 2.97 -1.92 -3.38
C LEU A 87 4.48 -2.08 -3.60
N SER A 88 5.32 -1.34 -2.87
CA SER A 88 6.79 -1.45 -2.99
C SER A 88 7.32 -2.86 -2.72
N LYS A 89 6.73 -3.57 -1.75
CA LYS A 89 7.11 -4.95 -1.41
C LYS A 89 6.59 -5.96 -2.42
N ILE A 90 5.46 -5.68 -3.06
CA ILE A 90 4.94 -6.47 -4.18
C ILE A 90 5.92 -6.36 -5.36
N LEU A 91 6.31 -5.14 -5.74
CA LEU A 91 7.28 -4.90 -6.80
C LEU A 91 8.65 -5.52 -6.49
N GLU A 92 9.11 -5.46 -5.24
CA GLU A 92 10.32 -6.15 -4.79
C GLU A 92 10.21 -7.68 -4.97
N GLY A 93 9.04 -8.25 -4.63
CA GLY A 93 8.74 -9.67 -4.81
C GLY A 93 8.78 -10.07 -6.28
N ILE A 94 8.13 -9.30 -7.16
CA ILE A 94 8.16 -9.50 -8.61
C ILE A 94 9.60 -9.47 -9.10
N ARG A 95 10.38 -8.44 -8.74
CA ARG A 95 11.79 -8.32 -9.12
C ARG A 95 12.62 -9.53 -8.72
N LYS A 96 12.32 -10.15 -7.57
CA LYS A 96 13.03 -11.34 -7.06
C LYS A 96 12.58 -12.64 -7.71
N ALA A 97 11.35 -12.70 -8.20
CA ALA A 97 10.79 -13.86 -8.88
C ALA A 97 11.26 -13.95 -10.35
N LEU A 98 11.62 -12.81 -10.95
CA LEU A 98 12.19 -12.79 -12.30
C LEU A 98 13.61 -13.38 -12.30
N PRO A 99 13.92 -14.30 -13.23
CA PRO A 99 15.25 -14.89 -13.34
C PRO A 99 16.30 -13.80 -13.60
N ARG A 100 17.44 -13.90 -12.90
CA ARG A 100 18.62 -13.07 -13.20
C ARG A 100 19.41 -13.74 -14.31
N HIS A 101 19.19 -13.34 -15.54
CA HIS A 101 20.07 -13.74 -16.63
C HIS A 101 21.40 -12.97 -16.49
N SER A 102 22.49 -13.67 -16.19
CA SER A 102 23.82 -13.18 -16.60
C SER A 102 23.81 -13.11 -18.13
N ARG A 103 24.39 -12.04 -18.70
CA ARG A 103 24.49 -11.83 -20.16
C ARG A 103 24.55 -13.16 -20.91
N LEU A 104 23.58 -13.39 -21.78
CA LEU A 104 23.71 -14.36 -22.86
C LEU A 104 24.92 -13.90 -23.66
N GLU A 105 25.99 -14.71 -23.66
CA GLU A 105 27.14 -14.56 -24.55
C GLU A 105 26.71 -14.76 -26.01
#